data_AF-A0A0F6YK86-F1
#
_entry.id   AF-A0A0F6YK86-F1
#
_cell.length_a   1.000
_cell.length_b   1.000
_cell.length_c   1.000
_cell.angle_alpha   90.00
_cell.angle_beta   90.00
_cell.angle_gamma   90.00
#
_symmetry.space_group_name_H-M   'P 1'
#
loop_
_entity.id
_entity.type
_entity.pdbx_description
1 polymer ?
#
loop_
_entity_poly.entity_id
_entity_poly.type
_entity_poly.pdbx_seq_one_letter_code
_entity_poly.pdbx_strand_id
1 'polypeptide(L)'
;MPRKATPTPSMPAPPAPADPVRRIADEVRAHAARDALGALALDVLSRQAKGRVLFAGREFVEKRATEHGVVRDQAQTGAGNLLGVLERGPESDVERATVTAFAVHGLGERLARASTEDASSLVARFVRHADWLELATSYSVLPFVDAVLASELAARVWAEVAQAVVDDASGPSGSSASMRARNAARLTALAASSASAAREGLAAVASTSGIDGATRALATTLHGGPVTSGDARIRGRVVQPRRSGALAVLRWVSGWALASWTVRAIGALLGFRREAELALGARGIELREERFVLGRKVGETRSTVAPQSILEAGREVRYPSLHLLVGAIALSFGLLFGGLVLFDGARSGELTLMLAGAALALGGAGLDLALDVLVPGRRGRVTVDVAVHRGRVLRLGRVPLDEADRFLGALRDRRA
;
A
#
# COMPACT_ATOMS: atom_id res chain seq x y z
N MET A 1 -64.27 -6.31 13.66
CA MET A 1 -63.34 -5.31 13.09
C MET A 1 -62.44 -4.80 14.21
N PRO A 2 -61.12 -5.01 14.15
CA PRO A 2 -60.21 -4.55 15.20
C PRO A 2 -60.02 -3.03 15.11
N ARG A 3 -60.14 -2.33 16.26
CA ARG A 3 -59.84 -0.90 16.41
C ARG A 3 -58.37 -0.65 16.05
N LYS A 4 -58.11 0.17 15.02
CA LYS A 4 -56.78 0.72 14.74
C LYS A 4 -56.32 1.50 15.98
N ALA A 5 -55.24 1.05 16.61
CA ALA A 5 -54.60 1.76 17.70
C ALA A 5 -54.10 3.11 17.18
N THR A 6 -54.58 4.19 17.81
CA THR A 6 -54.11 5.55 17.56
C THR A 6 -52.64 5.63 17.97
N PRO A 7 -51.72 6.06 17.07
CA PRO A 7 -50.31 6.17 17.42
C PRO A 7 -50.13 7.21 18.53
N THR A 8 -49.55 6.75 19.65
CA THR A 8 -49.17 7.61 20.77
C THR A 8 -48.22 8.69 20.26
N PRO A 9 -48.46 9.98 20.54
CA PRO A 9 -47.57 11.05 20.11
C PRO A 9 -46.17 10.79 20.66
N SER A 10 -45.20 10.60 19.75
CA SER A 10 -43.80 10.40 20.10
C SER A 10 -43.32 11.62 20.87
N MET A 11 -42.91 11.42 22.13
CA MET A 11 -42.20 12.46 22.87
C MET A 11 -40.98 12.90 22.04
N PRO A 12 -40.71 14.21 21.92
CA PRO A 12 -39.52 14.69 21.23
C PRO A 12 -38.29 14.08 21.90
N ALA A 13 -37.42 13.46 21.09
CA ALA A 13 -36.17 12.90 21.59
C ALA A 13 -35.39 14.01 22.33
N PRO A 14 -34.80 13.71 23.50
CA PRO A 14 -33.95 14.68 24.18
C PRO A 14 -32.86 15.17 23.23
N PRO A 15 -32.48 16.46 23.28
CA PRO A 15 -31.43 17.00 22.41
C PRO A 15 -30.18 16.14 22.58
N ALA A 16 -29.57 15.76 21.45
CA ALA A 16 -28.34 14.97 21.47
C ALA A 16 -27.31 15.67 22.38
N PRO A 17 -26.61 14.92 23.26
CA PRO A 17 -25.61 15.51 24.14
C PRO A 17 -24.60 16.29 23.30
N ALA A 18 -24.24 17.49 23.77
CA ALA A 18 -23.25 18.32 23.10
C ALA A 18 -21.95 17.53 22.89
N ASP A 19 -21.38 17.63 21.68
CA ASP A 19 -20.13 16.99 21.30
C ASP A 19 -19.04 17.30 22.34
N PRO A 20 -18.52 16.28 23.06
CA PRO A 20 -17.56 16.49 24.14
C PRO A 20 -16.29 17.22 23.67
N VAL A 21 -15.90 17.06 22.40
CA VAL A 21 -14.74 17.76 21.81
C VAL A 21 -14.99 19.27 21.77
N ARG A 22 -16.17 19.70 21.32
CA ARG A 22 -16.53 21.13 21.24
C ARG A 22 -16.58 21.77 22.61
N ARG A 23 -17.21 21.10 23.58
CA ARG A 23 -17.30 21.60 24.97
C ARG A 23 -15.91 21.83 25.58
N ILE A 24 -15.00 20.88 25.41
CA ILE A 24 -13.62 21.02 25.93
C ILE A 24 -12.86 22.11 25.17
N ALA A 25 -13.02 22.21 23.85
CA ALA A 25 -12.41 23.27 23.06
C ALA A 25 -12.91 24.67 23.48
N ASP A 26 -14.20 24.82 23.77
CA ASP A 26 -14.78 26.07 24.27
C ASP A 26 -14.21 26.42 25.66
N GLU A 27 -14.03 25.43 26.54
CA GLU A 27 -13.39 25.61 27.84
C GLU A 27 -11.93 26.09 27.70
N VAL A 28 -11.13 25.45 26.83
CA VAL A 28 -9.75 25.87 26.55
C VAL A 28 -9.72 27.30 26.00
N ARG A 29 -10.63 27.65 25.10
CA ARG A 29 -10.74 29.02 24.58
C ARG A 29 -11.16 30.02 25.66
N ALA A 30 -11.98 29.65 26.64
CA ALA A 30 -12.37 30.55 27.72
C ALA A 30 -11.31 30.69 28.84
N HIS A 31 -10.34 29.77 28.91
CA HIS A 31 -9.40 29.69 30.02
C HIS A 31 -8.39 30.85 30.02
N ALA A 32 -8.24 31.54 31.16
CA ALA A 32 -7.41 32.75 31.27
C ALA A 32 -5.91 32.49 31.01
N ALA A 33 -5.37 31.36 31.49
CA ALA A 33 -3.96 30.97 31.30
C ALA A 33 -3.74 30.04 30.08
N ARG A 34 -4.64 30.05 29.09
CA ARG A 34 -4.62 29.07 27.98
C ARG A 34 -3.33 29.02 27.18
N ASP A 35 -2.65 30.16 26.97
CA ASP A 35 -1.44 30.21 26.16
C ASP A 35 -0.26 29.51 26.85
N ALA A 36 -0.05 29.81 28.14
CA ALA A 36 1.00 29.19 28.96
C ALA A 36 0.74 27.69 29.17
N LEU A 37 -0.50 27.32 29.50
CA LEU A 37 -0.91 25.93 29.65
C LEU A 37 -0.82 25.15 28.34
N GLY A 38 -1.19 25.78 27.22
CA GLY A 38 -1.10 25.16 25.90
C GLY A 38 0.34 24.90 25.46
N ALA A 39 1.24 25.88 25.70
CA ALA A 39 2.66 25.71 25.44
C ALA A 39 3.27 24.57 26.27
N LEU A 40 2.92 24.48 27.56
CA LEU A 40 3.33 23.39 28.45
C LEU A 40 2.81 22.03 27.95
N ALA A 41 1.51 21.92 27.68
CA ALA A 41 0.90 20.67 27.22
C ALA A 41 1.50 20.19 25.89
N LEU A 42 1.74 21.10 24.94
CA LEU A 42 2.39 20.78 23.66
C LEU A 42 3.81 20.23 23.86
N ASP A 43 4.60 20.81 24.75
CA ASP A 43 5.97 20.33 25.02
C ASP A 43 5.97 18.95 25.68
N VAL A 44 5.06 18.72 26.63
CA VAL A 44 4.91 17.43 27.32
C VAL A 44 4.49 16.33 26.34
N LEU A 45 3.44 16.54 25.54
CA LEU A 45 3.00 15.56 24.54
C LEU A 45 4.06 15.34 23.45
N SER A 46 4.74 16.39 23.02
CA SER A 46 5.84 16.26 22.06
C SER A 46 7.01 15.45 22.63
N ARG A 47 7.31 15.62 23.93
CA ARG A 47 8.33 14.81 24.61
C ARG A 47 7.91 13.35 24.71
N GLN A 48 6.65 13.07 25.05
CA GLN A 48 6.09 11.72 25.07
C GLN A 48 6.20 11.05 23.71
N ALA A 49 5.75 11.72 22.65
CA ALA A 49 5.80 11.19 21.30
C ALA A 49 7.23 10.96 20.79
N LYS A 50 8.14 11.93 21.01
CA LYS A 50 9.55 11.79 20.63
C LYS A 50 10.25 10.67 21.41
N GLY A 51 9.96 10.54 22.70
CA GLY A 51 10.53 9.50 23.56
C GLY A 51 9.86 8.14 23.40
N ARG A 52 8.69 8.09 22.76
CA ARG A 52 7.77 6.95 22.74
C ARG A 52 7.45 6.43 24.14
N VAL A 53 7.18 7.35 25.07
CA VAL A 53 6.88 7.07 26.48
C VAL A 53 5.46 7.51 26.82
N LEU A 54 4.76 6.72 27.64
CA LEU A 54 3.40 7.05 28.10
C LEU A 54 3.36 8.22 29.08
N PHE A 55 4.50 8.50 29.73
CA PHE A 55 4.62 9.51 30.77
C PHE A 55 5.95 10.26 30.64
N ALA A 56 5.94 11.59 30.77
CA ALA A 56 7.11 12.43 30.54
C ALA A 56 8.04 12.54 31.76
N GLY A 57 7.56 12.16 32.95
CA GLY A 57 8.26 12.37 34.22
C GLY A 57 7.83 13.66 34.90
N ARG A 58 7.56 13.59 36.22
CA ARG A 58 7.17 14.75 37.03
C ARG A 58 8.21 15.88 36.97
N GLU A 59 9.49 15.54 37.11
CA GLU A 59 10.60 16.51 37.05
C GLU A 59 10.63 17.28 35.72
N PHE A 60 10.36 16.60 34.59
CA PHE A 60 10.28 17.26 33.28
C PHE A 60 9.10 18.24 33.21
N VAL A 61 7.94 17.84 33.74
CA VAL A 61 6.74 18.68 33.77
C VAL A 61 6.95 19.91 34.66
N GLU A 62 7.48 19.75 35.86
CA GLU A 62 7.76 20.85 36.80
C GLU A 62 8.77 21.85 36.21
N LYS A 63 9.83 21.34 35.57
CA LYS A 63 10.80 22.18 34.86
C LYS A 63 10.13 22.98 33.74
N ARG A 64 9.33 22.33 32.88
CA ARG A 64 8.63 23.01 31.77
C ARG A 64 7.56 23.97 32.26
N ALA A 65 6.86 23.66 33.35
CA ALA A 65 5.88 24.55 33.95
C ALA A 65 6.55 25.84 34.42
N THR A 66 7.72 25.72 35.06
CA THR A 66 8.55 26.87 35.46
C THR A 66 8.99 27.70 34.26
N GLU A 67 9.48 27.06 33.19
CA GLU A 67 9.90 27.74 31.96
C GLU A 67 8.74 28.51 31.27
N HIS A 68 7.51 27.97 31.33
CA HIS A 68 6.31 28.60 30.76
C HIS A 68 5.56 29.50 31.75
N GLY A 69 6.06 29.70 32.98
CA GLY A 69 5.43 30.54 34.00
C GLY A 69 4.08 30.02 34.51
N VAL A 70 3.85 28.70 34.44
CA VAL A 70 2.60 28.06 34.88
C VAL A 70 2.69 27.75 36.38
N VAL A 71 1.79 28.35 37.17
CA VAL A 71 1.59 28.02 38.59
C VAL A 71 0.35 27.15 38.80
N ARG A 72 0.32 26.39 39.91
CA ARG A 72 -0.73 25.40 40.17
C ARG A 72 -2.13 26.01 40.21
N ASP A 73 -2.29 27.18 40.81
CA ASP A 73 -3.58 27.87 40.93
C ASP A 73 -4.17 28.32 39.59
N GLN A 74 -3.31 28.57 38.60
CA GLN A 74 -3.72 28.95 37.24
C GLN A 74 -4.09 27.75 36.38
N ALA A 75 -3.79 26.52 36.81
CA ALA A 75 -3.99 25.32 36.01
C ALA A 75 -5.36 24.65 36.23
N GLN A 76 -6.31 25.33 36.89
CA GLN A 76 -7.59 24.73 37.24
C GLN A 76 -8.56 24.68 36.04
N THR A 77 -8.98 23.47 35.67
CA THR A 77 -9.94 23.20 34.58
C THR A 77 -11.15 22.45 35.14
N GLY A 78 -12.19 22.27 34.32
CA GLY A 78 -13.34 21.41 34.61
C GLY A 78 -12.96 19.93 34.76
N ALA A 79 -11.84 19.51 34.17
CA ALA A 79 -11.27 18.17 34.33
C ALA A 79 -10.34 18.04 35.56
N GLY A 80 -10.18 19.10 36.35
CA GLY A 80 -9.24 19.18 37.46
C GLY A 80 -8.02 20.05 37.15
N ASN A 81 -6.97 19.91 37.96
CA ASN A 81 -5.76 20.71 37.80
C ASN A 81 -4.87 20.16 36.67
N LEU A 82 -4.76 20.86 35.53
CA LEU A 82 -4.03 20.40 34.34
C LEU A 82 -2.56 20.12 34.63
N LEU A 83 -1.90 20.94 35.45
CA LEU A 83 -0.51 20.71 35.84
C LEU A 83 -0.38 19.40 36.61
N GLY A 84 -1.27 19.17 37.60
CA GLY A 84 -1.33 17.90 38.32
C GLY A 84 -1.64 16.69 37.42
N VAL A 85 -2.49 16.86 36.40
CA VAL A 85 -2.80 15.83 35.40
C VAL A 85 -1.55 15.50 34.56
N LEU A 86 -0.80 16.50 34.11
CA LEU A 86 0.44 16.28 33.36
C LEU A 86 1.53 15.61 34.23
N GLU A 87 1.61 15.96 35.52
CA GLU A 87 2.55 15.40 36.49
C GLU A 87 2.29 13.93 36.85
N ARG A 88 1.04 13.46 36.83
CA ARG A 88 0.70 12.05 37.14
C ARG A 88 0.35 11.21 35.91
N GLY A 89 0.09 11.87 34.78
CA GLY A 89 -0.50 11.27 33.59
C GLY A 89 -2.04 11.29 33.65
N PRO A 90 -2.73 11.48 32.52
CA PRO A 90 -4.19 11.54 32.53
C PRO A 90 -4.82 10.14 32.71
N GLU A 91 -5.70 10.03 33.69
CA GLU A 91 -6.35 8.77 34.08
C GLU A 91 -7.71 8.60 33.39
N SER A 92 -8.43 9.70 33.13
CA SER A 92 -9.74 9.69 32.47
C SER A 92 -9.68 10.15 31.01
N ASP A 93 -10.73 9.82 30.24
CA ASP A 93 -10.86 10.30 28.85
C ASP A 93 -11.01 11.83 28.79
N VAL A 94 -11.69 12.43 29.77
CA VAL A 94 -11.86 13.88 29.86
C VAL A 94 -10.53 14.57 30.15
N GLU A 95 -9.69 14.01 31.02
CA GLU A 95 -8.33 14.52 31.27
C GLU A 95 -7.46 14.43 30.02
N ARG A 96 -7.46 13.29 29.31
CA ARG A 96 -6.73 13.09 28.05
C ARG A 96 -7.17 14.10 26.99
N ALA A 97 -8.47 14.28 26.83
CA ALA A 97 -9.06 15.24 25.90
C ALA A 97 -8.69 16.69 26.25
N THR A 98 -8.71 17.05 27.55
CA THR A 98 -8.33 18.39 28.02
C THR A 98 -6.85 18.68 27.75
N VAL A 99 -5.95 17.76 28.10
CA VAL A 99 -4.51 17.86 27.80
C VAL A 99 -4.28 18.05 26.30
N THR A 100 -4.99 17.26 25.49
CA THR A 100 -4.89 17.32 24.03
C THR A 100 -5.36 18.65 23.47
N ALA A 101 -6.50 19.16 23.92
CA ALA A 101 -7.05 20.43 23.49
C ALA A 101 -6.10 21.60 23.80
N PHE A 102 -5.51 21.64 25.00
CA PHE A 102 -4.48 22.62 25.34
C PHE A 102 -3.22 22.46 24.46
N ALA A 103 -2.77 21.24 24.19
CA ALA A 103 -1.61 21.02 23.32
C ALA A 103 -1.85 21.52 21.89
N VAL A 104 -3.06 21.31 21.35
CA VAL A 104 -3.45 21.86 20.04
C VAL A 104 -3.52 23.39 20.09
N HIS A 105 -4.04 23.99 21.16
CA HIS A 105 -3.99 25.45 21.35
C HIS A 105 -2.55 25.99 21.33
N GLY A 106 -1.65 25.33 22.07
CA GLY A 106 -0.23 25.66 22.09
C GLY A 106 0.44 25.55 20.72
N LEU A 107 0.00 24.62 19.87
CA LEU A 107 0.45 24.53 18.48
C LEU A 107 0.00 25.77 17.69
N GLY A 108 -1.26 26.18 17.83
CA GLY A 108 -1.81 27.37 17.19
C GLY A 108 -1.01 28.63 17.50
N GLU A 109 -0.73 28.85 18.79
CA GLU A 109 0.08 29.99 19.26
C GLU A 109 1.51 29.98 18.70
N ARG A 110 2.15 28.80 18.64
CA ARG A 110 3.48 28.68 18.04
C ARG A 110 3.47 28.93 16.53
N LEU A 111 2.46 28.43 15.82
CA LEU A 111 2.33 28.63 14.37
C LEU A 111 2.05 30.08 14.01
N ALA A 112 1.27 30.80 14.83
CA ALA A 112 0.97 32.21 14.61
C ALA A 112 2.21 33.12 14.69
N ARG A 113 3.24 32.69 15.43
CA ARG A 113 4.50 33.44 15.64
C ARG A 113 5.66 32.95 14.77
N ALA A 114 5.52 31.76 14.18
CA ALA A 114 6.59 31.14 13.39
C ALA A 114 6.72 31.78 12.00
N SER A 115 7.94 31.78 11.47
CA SER A 115 8.18 32.04 10.04
C SER A 115 7.50 30.96 9.19
N THR A 116 7.30 31.20 7.90
CA THR A 116 6.67 30.20 7.00
C THR A 116 7.45 28.89 6.94
N GLU A 117 8.79 28.95 6.90
CA GLU A 117 9.65 27.76 6.86
C GLU A 117 9.59 26.98 8.19
N ASP A 118 9.67 27.69 9.32
CA ASP A 118 9.57 27.08 10.65
C ASP A 118 8.18 26.48 10.88
N ALA A 119 7.12 27.13 10.39
CA ALA A 119 5.76 26.67 10.50
C ALA A 119 5.57 25.30 9.81
N SER A 120 6.08 25.12 8.60
CA SER A 120 6.02 23.83 7.89
C SER A 120 6.72 22.72 8.68
N SER A 121 7.93 22.99 9.18
CA SER A 121 8.68 22.03 10.02
C SER A 121 7.95 21.69 11.33
N LEU A 122 7.31 22.70 11.95
CA LEU A 122 6.50 22.54 13.15
C LEU A 122 5.28 21.66 12.90
N VAL A 123 4.52 21.89 11.83
CA VAL A 123 3.34 21.10 11.47
C VAL A 123 3.73 19.65 11.16
N ALA A 124 4.75 19.44 10.32
CA ALA A 124 5.24 18.11 9.98
C ALA A 124 5.67 17.32 11.23
N ARG A 125 6.35 17.99 12.17
CA ARG A 125 6.72 17.38 13.46
C ARG A 125 5.50 17.06 14.33
N PHE A 126 4.52 17.97 14.39
CA PHE A 126 3.28 17.76 15.12
C PHE A 126 2.50 16.56 14.58
N VAL A 127 2.33 16.44 13.26
CA VAL A 127 1.63 15.30 12.63
C VAL A 127 2.32 13.98 12.97
N ARG A 128 3.66 13.91 12.90
CA ARG A 128 4.41 12.71 13.33
C ARG A 128 4.21 12.38 14.82
N HIS A 129 4.07 13.40 15.67
CA HIS A 129 3.80 13.18 17.08
C HIS A 129 2.36 12.67 17.30
N ALA A 130 1.39 13.27 16.61
CA ALA A 130 -0.02 12.87 16.64
C ALA A 130 -0.18 11.41 16.19
N ASP A 131 0.52 10.98 15.13
CA ASP A 131 0.49 9.58 14.67
C ASP A 131 0.88 8.60 15.77
N TRP A 132 1.96 8.88 16.50
CA TRP A 132 2.38 8.00 17.59
C TRP A 132 1.39 8.04 18.75
N LEU A 133 0.89 9.22 19.11
CA LEU A 133 -0.07 9.38 20.19
C LEU A 133 -1.36 8.60 19.90
N GLU A 134 -1.95 8.74 18.72
CA GLU A 134 -3.22 8.07 18.38
C GLU A 134 -3.07 6.56 18.15
N LEU A 135 -1.91 6.09 17.67
CA LEU A 135 -1.71 4.67 17.39
C LEU A 135 -1.17 3.88 18.58
N ALA A 136 -0.46 4.53 19.50
CA ALA A 136 0.23 3.84 20.60
C ALA A 136 -0.38 4.14 21.97
N THR A 137 -1.34 5.06 22.06
CA THR A 137 -1.95 5.50 23.33
C THR A 137 -3.44 5.76 23.16
N SER A 138 -4.12 6.17 24.23
CA SER A 138 -5.54 6.55 24.20
C SER A 138 -5.79 8.04 23.91
N TYR A 139 -4.76 8.81 23.50
CA TYR A 139 -4.96 10.20 23.08
C TYR A 139 -5.66 10.25 21.71
N SER A 140 -6.52 11.25 21.52
CA SER A 140 -7.18 11.55 20.24
C SER A 140 -6.92 13.01 19.87
N VAL A 141 -5.89 13.24 19.05
CA VAL A 141 -5.30 14.56 18.81
C VAL A 141 -5.98 15.31 17.68
N LEU A 142 -6.15 14.64 16.54
CA LEU A 142 -6.67 15.24 15.31
C LEU A 142 -8.10 15.77 15.43
N PRO A 143 -9.03 15.18 16.21
CA PRO A 143 -10.37 15.77 16.41
C PRO A 143 -10.36 17.19 16.99
N PHE A 144 -9.32 17.57 17.75
CA PHE A 144 -9.21 18.91 18.32
C PHE A 144 -8.66 19.96 17.35
N VAL A 145 -8.12 19.57 16.19
CA VAL A 145 -7.54 20.50 15.20
C VAL A 145 -8.60 21.48 14.70
N ASP A 146 -9.75 20.99 14.24
CA ASP A 146 -10.88 21.83 13.81
C ASP A 146 -11.53 22.60 14.97
N ALA A 147 -11.57 21.97 16.14
CA ALA A 147 -12.26 22.51 17.28
C ALA A 147 -11.48 23.65 17.93
N VAL A 148 -10.15 23.61 17.93
CA VAL A 148 -9.31 24.56 18.69
C VAL A 148 -8.63 25.59 17.81
N LEU A 149 -8.15 25.21 16.62
CA LEU A 149 -7.37 26.11 15.77
C LEU A 149 -8.25 27.04 14.94
N ALA A 150 -7.71 28.21 14.59
CA ALA A 150 -8.25 29.03 13.53
C ALA A 150 -8.24 28.27 12.19
N SER A 151 -9.21 28.57 11.31
CA SER A 151 -9.46 27.81 10.08
C SER A 151 -8.24 27.70 9.16
N GLU A 152 -7.44 28.75 9.09
CA GLU A 152 -6.23 28.87 8.27
C GLU A 152 -5.10 27.99 8.82
N LEU A 153 -4.99 27.88 10.15
CA LEU A 153 -4.00 27.02 10.80
C LEU A 153 -4.42 25.55 10.75
N ALA A 154 -5.70 25.26 10.97
CA ALA A 154 -6.26 23.93 10.79
C ALA A 154 -6.03 23.41 9.37
N ALA A 155 -6.25 24.27 8.36
CA ALA A 155 -6.00 23.91 6.95
C ALA A 155 -4.55 23.47 6.69
N ARG A 156 -3.56 24.12 7.30
CA ARG A 156 -2.14 23.71 7.20
C ARG A 156 -1.90 22.34 7.81
N VAL A 157 -2.49 22.05 8.97
CA VAL A 157 -2.37 20.73 9.61
C VAL A 157 -2.98 19.65 8.73
N TRP A 158 -4.18 19.86 8.20
CA TRP A 158 -4.84 18.88 7.33
C TRP A 158 -4.12 18.65 6.01
N ALA A 159 -3.55 19.70 5.41
CA ALA A 159 -2.72 19.57 4.22
C ALA A 159 -1.49 18.68 4.49
N GLU A 160 -0.82 18.87 5.63
CA GLU A 160 0.32 18.03 6.02
C GLU A 160 -0.10 16.58 6.33
N VAL A 161 -1.26 16.36 6.99
CA VAL A 161 -1.79 15.01 7.23
C VAL A 161 -2.02 14.28 5.90
N ALA A 162 -2.61 14.95 4.91
CA ALA A 162 -2.82 14.39 3.58
C ALA A 162 -1.50 14.12 2.84
N GLN A 163 -0.55 15.07 2.89
CA GLN A 163 0.77 14.90 2.28
C GLN A 163 1.54 13.73 2.89
N ALA A 164 1.51 13.59 4.22
CA ALA A 164 2.15 12.49 4.93
C ALA A 164 1.59 11.12 4.50
N VAL A 165 0.29 11.02 4.17
CA VAL A 165 -0.29 9.79 3.60
C VAL A 165 0.28 9.51 2.21
N VAL A 166 0.40 10.52 1.35
CA VAL A 166 0.96 10.37 0.00
C VAL A 166 2.42 9.92 0.04
N ASP A 167 3.25 10.57 0.86
CA ASP A 167 4.66 10.27 0.99
C ASP A 167 4.88 8.84 1.49
N ASP A 168 4.16 8.47 2.55
CA ASP A 168 4.22 7.14 3.15
C ASP A 168 3.75 6.04 2.19
N ALA A 169 2.68 6.29 1.43
CA ALA A 169 2.10 5.32 0.52
C ALA A 169 2.82 5.20 -0.83
N SER A 170 3.62 6.20 -1.22
CA SER A 170 4.43 6.18 -2.44
C SER A 170 5.80 5.52 -2.24
N GLY A 171 6.27 5.42 -0.99
CA GLY A 171 7.57 4.85 -0.66
C GLY A 171 7.65 3.32 -0.79
N PRO A 172 8.86 2.73 -0.75
CA PRO A 172 9.07 1.27 -0.82
C PRO A 172 8.32 0.48 0.26
N SER A 173 8.06 1.12 1.40
CA SER A 173 7.35 0.55 2.55
C SER A 173 5.85 0.81 2.53
N GLY A 174 5.32 1.50 1.52
CA GLY A 174 3.91 1.92 1.45
C GLY A 174 2.91 0.75 1.50
N SER A 175 3.32 -0.42 1.00
CA SER A 175 2.51 -1.64 1.05
C SER A 175 2.65 -2.44 2.36
N SER A 176 3.41 -1.96 3.35
CA SER A 176 3.54 -2.65 4.64
C SER A 176 2.30 -2.45 5.51
N ALA A 177 1.96 -3.45 6.33
CA ALA A 177 0.76 -3.40 7.16
C ALA A 177 0.77 -2.24 8.17
N SER A 178 1.92 -1.94 8.77
CA SER A 178 2.07 -0.83 9.72
C SER A 178 1.82 0.53 9.06
N MET A 179 2.34 0.73 7.84
CA MET A 179 2.12 1.98 7.10
C MET A 179 0.66 2.12 6.67
N ARG A 180 0.02 1.04 6.22
CA ARG A 180 -1.42 1.05 5.91
C ARG A 180 -2.28 1.37 7.12
N ALA A 181 -1.97 0.80 8.30
CA ALA A 181 -2.71 1.10 9.53
C ALA A 181 -2.59 2.58 9.93
N ARG A 182 -1.38 3.15 9.84
CA ARG A 182 -1.17 4.59 10.09
C ARG A 182 -1.94 5.46 9.09
N ASN A 183 -1.85 5.15 7.80
CA ASN A 183 -2.58 5.89 6.78
C ASN A 183 -4.10 5.75 6.93
N ALA A 184 -4.60 4.59 7.38
CA ALA A 184 -6.02 4.41 7.66
C ALA A 184 -6.51 5.32 8.79
N ALA A 185 -5.73 5.48 9.86
CA ALA A 185 -6.04 6.41 10.95
C ALA A 185 -6.11 7.87 10.44
N ARG A 186 -5.07 8.31 9.71
CA ARG A 186 -5.03 9.67 9.10
C ARG A 186 -6.20 9.93 8.14
N LEU A 187 -6.51 8.97 7.27
CA LEU A 187 -7.63 9.09 6.33
C LEU A 187 -8.98 9.16 7.05
N THR A 188 -9.15 8.40 8.13
CA THR A 188 -10.35 8.45 8.97
C THR A 188 -10.49 9.82 9.65
N ALA A 189 -9.38 10.39 10.14
CA ALA A 189 -9.36 11.73 10.71
C ALA A 189 -9.70 12.82 9.67
N LEU A 190 -9.14 12.73 8.46
CA LEU A 190 -9.48 13.63 7.35
C LEU A 190 -10.98 13.54 6.98
N ALA A 191 -11.55 12.34 6.98
CA ALA A 191 -12.96 12.12 6.66
C ALA A 191 -13.92 12.58 7.77
N ALA A 192 -13.48 12.53 9.04
CA ALA A 192 -14.24 13.01 10.19
C ALA A 192 -14.22 14.55 10.32
N SER A 193 -13.20 15.21 9.77
CA SER A 193 -13.07 16.67 9.78
C SER A 193 -14.13 17.34 8.89
N SER A 194 -14.60 18.51 9.36
CA SER A 194 -15.56 19.34 8.60
C SER A 194 -14.87 20.41 7.76
N ALA A 195 -13.56 20.61 7.93
CA ALA A 195 -12.77 21.61 7.22
C ALA A 195 -12.69 21.30 5.71
N SER A 196 -12.74 22.36 4.89
CA SER A 196 -12.58 22.22 3.43
C SER A 196 -11.24 21.60 3.06
N ALA A 197 -10.15 22.04 3.71
CA ALA A 197 -8.80 21.53 3.49
C ALA A 197 -8.67 20.01 3.76
N ALA A 198 -9.39 19.47 4.74
CA ALA A 198 -9.39 18.04 5.00
C ALA A 198 -10.08 17.25 3.88
N ARG A 199 -11.22 17.75 3.38
CA ARG A 199 -11.93 17.16 2.23
C ARG A 199 -11.11 17.25 0.94
N GLU A 200 -10.45 18.38 0.70
CA GLU A 200 -9.53 18.58 -0.43
C GLU A 200 -8.32 17.66 -0.33
N GLY A 201 -7.72 17.53 0.86
CA GLY A 201 -6.62 16.60 1.13
C GLY A 201 -7.03 15.14 0.89
N LEU A 202 -8.22 14.74 1.35
CA LEU A 202 -8.76 13.40 1.12
C LEU A 202 -9.01 13.13 -0.38
N ALA A 203 -9.54 14.12 -1.10
CA ALA A 203 -9.73 14.05 -2.56
C ALA A 203 -8.39 13.93 -3.29
N ALA A 204 -7.38 14.72 -2.87
CA ALA A 204 -6.04 14.68 -3.41
C ALA A 204 -5.44 13.28 -3.26
N VAL A 205 -5.46 12.69 -2.05
CA VAL A 205 -4.97 11.32 -1.81
C VAL A 205 -5.70 10.30 -2.69
N ALA A 206 -7.03 10.39 -2.81
CA ALA A 206 -7.83 9.48 -3.64
C ALA A 206 -7.44 9.57 -5.13
N SER A 207 -7.06 10.76 -5.61
CA SER A 207 -6.66 11.01 -7.00
C SER A 207 -5.19 10.70 -7.30
N THR A 208 -4.33 10.61 -6.28
CA THR A 208 -2.89 10.41 -6.48
C THR A 208 -2.58 9.03 -7.08
N SER A 209 -1.96 9.03 -8.26
CA SER A 209 -1.38 7.84 -8.88
C SER A 209 -0.06 7.44 -8.21
N GLY A 210 0.25 6.14 -8.17
CA GLY A 210 1.53 5.64 -7.65
C GLY A 210 1.55 5.26 -6.17
N ILE A 211 0.54 5.63 -5.39
CA ILE A 211 0.39 5.17 -3.99
C ILE A 211 -0.17 3.73 -3.90
N ASP A 212 0.05 3.08 -2.76
CA ASP A 212 -0.53 1.78 -2.40
C ASP A 212 -2.06 1.71 -2.69
N GLY A 213 -2.47 0.60 -3.32
CA GLY A 213 -3.84 0.44 -3.79
C GLY A 213 -4.88 0.38 -2.67
N ALA A 214 -4.53 -0.16 -1.49
CA ALA A 214 -5.48 -0.23 -0.37
C ALA A 214 -5.66 1.14 0.28
N THR A 215 -4.58 1.91 0.45
CA THR A 215 -4.66 3.30 0.92
C THR A 215 -5.50 4.16 -0.04
N ARG A 216 -5.29 4.05 -1.35
CA ARG A 216 -6.10 4.77 -2.34
C ARG A 216 -7.57 4.37 -2.28
N ALA A 217 -7.87 3.07 -2.23
CA ALA A 217 -9.24 2.57 -2.17
C ALA A 217 -9.99 3.07 -0.92
N LEU A 218 -9.33 3.09 0.24
CA LEU A 218 -9.89 3.65 1.47
C LEU A 218 -10.16 5.15 1.32
N ALA A 219 -9.19 5.92 0.79
CA ALA A 219 -9.36 7.35 0.54
C ALA A 219 -10.55 7.64 -0.39
N THR A 220 -10.66 6.90 -1.51
CA THR A 220 -11.79 7.02 -2.44
C THR A 220 -13.12 6.71 -1.77
N THR A 221 -13.17 5.66 -0.94
CA THR A 221 -14.38 5.27 -0.20
C THR A 221 -14.82 6.35 0.77
N LEU A 222 -13.88 6.87 1.58
CA LEU A 222 -14.14 7.90 2.56
C LEU A 222 -14.50 9.25 1.93
N HIS A 223 -13.98 9.54 0.72
CA HIS A 223 -14.37 10.71 -0.05
C HIS A 223 -15.79 10.60 -0.65
N GLY A 224 -16.45 9.45 -0.53
CA GLY A 224 -17.76 9.19 -1.14
C GLY A 224 -17.67 8.89 -2.64
N GLY A 225 -16.46 8.67 -3.17
CA GLY A 225 -16.28 8.14 -4.51
C GLY A 225 -16.86 6.71 -4.58
N PRO A 226 -17.32 6.27 -5.76
CA PRO A 226 -17.69 4.87 -5.91
C PRO A 226 -16.48 4.03 -5.49
N VAL A 227 -16.70 3.10 -4.57
CA VAL A 227 -15.75 2.02 -4.35
C VAL A 227 -15.74 1.23 -5.64
N THR A 228 -14.96 1.68 -6.62
CA THR A 228 -14.54 0.83 -7.70
C THR A 228 -13.72 -0.21 -6.97
N SER A 229 -14.34 -1.34 -6.58
CA SER A 229 -13.64 -2.58 -6.36
C SER A 229 -12.90 -2.79 -7.66
N GLY A 230 -11.68 -2.23 -7.71
CA GLY A 230 -11.12 -1.68 -8.93
C GLY A 230 -11.24 -2.75 -9.97
N ASP A 231 -11.88 -2.42 -11.11
CA ASP A 231 -12.12 -3.32 -12.22
C ASP A 231 -10.81 -4.08 -12.45
N ALA A 232 -10.72 -5.27 -11.84
CA ALA A 232 -9.45 -5.95 -11.73
C ALA A 232 -9.33 -6.61 -13.09
N ARG A 233 -8.68 -5.87 -13.97
CA ARG A 233 -8.56 -6.19 -15.37
C ARG A 233 -7.11 -6.51 -15.64
N ILE A 234 -6.88 -7.70 -16.16
CA ILE A 234 -5.56 -8.11 -16.63
C ILE A 234 -5.64 -8.39 -18.11
N ARG A 235 -4.75 -7.76 -18.87
CA ARG A 235 -4.62 -8.02 -20.31
C ARG A 235 -3.35 -8.79 -20.56
N GLY A 236 -3.47 -9.87 -21.33
CA GLY A 236 -2.35 -10.71 -21.67
C GLY A 236 -2.53 -11.44 -22.99
N ARG A 237 -1.52 -12.20 -23.38
CA ARG A 237 -1.60 -13.11 -24.53
C ARG A 237 -2.21 -14.42 -24.07
N VAL A 238 -3.19 -14.96 -24.79
CA VAL A 238 -3.69 -16.31 -24.52
C VAL A 238 -2.57 -17.31 -24.79
N VAL A 239 -2.20 -18.09 -23.78
CA VAL A 239 -1.21 -19.16 -23.88
C VAL A 239 -1.95 -20.49 -23.78
N GLN A 240 -1.52 -21.49 -24.54
CA GLN A 240 -2.09 -22.83 -24.40
C GLN A 240 -1.69 -23.41 -23.04
N PRO A 241 -2.61 -24.09 -22.32
CA PRO A 241 -2.27 -24.77 -21.09
C PRO A 241 -1.17 -25.81 -21.36
N ARG A 242 -0.23 -25.95 -20.41
CA ARG A 242 0.84 -26.93 -20.50
C ARG A 242 0.23 -28.33 -20.43
N ARG A 243 0.42 -29.13 -21.49
CA ARG A 243 0.13 -30.56 -21.45
C ARG A 243 1.31 -31.25 -20.76
N SER A 244 1.14 -31.65 -19.51
CA SER A 244 2.06 -32.55 -18.80
C SER A 244 1.65 -34.01 -19.02
N GLY A 245 2.60 -34.94 -18.90
CA GLY A 245 2.37 -36.39 -19.00
C GLY A 245 3.22 -37.09 -20.08
N ALA A 246 3.12 -38.43 -20.13
CA ALA A 246 3.92 -39.29 -21.02
C ALA A 246 3.80 -38.93 -22.52
N LEU A 247 2.62 -38.45 -22.95
CA LEU A 247 2.40 -37.96 -24.31
C LEU A 247 3.25 -36.74 -24.65
N ALA A 248 3.62 -35.91 -23.68
CA ALA A 248 4.51 -34.78 -23.91
C ALA A 248 5.91 -35.28 -24.30
N VAL A 249 6.40 -36.34 -23.64
CA VAL A 249 7.70 -36.96 -23.95
C VAL A 249 7.66 -37.59 -25.35
N LEU A 250 6.62 -38.37 -25.65
CA LEU A 250 6.45 -38.98 -26.98
C LEU A 250 6.43 -37.91 -28.09
N ARG A 251 5.80 -36.77 -27.82
CA ARG A 251 5.75 -35.63 -28.76
C ARG A 251 7.11 -34.98 -29.00
N TRP A 252 7.99 -34.98 -28.00
CA TRP A 252 9.36 -34.50 -28.15
C TRP A 252 10.21 -35.50 -28.94
N VAL A 253 10.14 -36.79 -28.58
CA VAL A 253 10.90 -37.86 -29.25
C VAL A 253 10.50 -38.01 -30.72
N SER A 254 9.21 -37.88 -31.05
CA SER A 254 8.71 -37.96 -32.42
C SER A 254 9.04 -36.74 -33.30
N GLY A 255 9.67 -35.69 -32.77
CA GLY A 255 9.92 -34.44 -33.50
C GLY A 255 8.67 -33.58 -33.76
N TRP A 256 7.48 -34.07 -33.43
CA TRP A 256 6.23 -33.32 -33.59
C TRP A 256 6.22 -32.02 -32.78
N ALA A 257 6.87 -32.01 -31.61
CA ALA A 257 7.03 -30.81 -30.81
C ALA A 257 7.72 -29.69 -31.61
N LEU A 258 8.80 -30.03 -32.34
CA LEU A 258 9.56 -29.11 -33.17
C LEU A 258 8.72 -28.61 -34.35
N ALA A 259 8.09 -29.52 -35.10
CA ALA A 259 7.20 -29.15 -36.21
C ALA A 259 6.07 -28.20 -35.75
N SER A 260 5.41 -28.51 -34.63
CA SER A 260 4.35 -27.66 -34.07
C SER A 260 4.86 -26.31 -33.56
N TRP A 261 6.12 -26.22 -33.17
CA TRP A 261 6.77 -24.99 -32.76
C TRP A 261 7.11 -24.13 -33.98
N THR A 262 7.65 -24.74 -35.04
CA THR A 262 7.95 -24.07 -36.32
C THR A 262 6.69 -23.47 -36.94
N VAL A 263 5.59 -24.23 -37.01
CA VAL A 263 4.30 -23.71 -37.50
C VAL A 263 3.81 -22.53 -36.66
N ARG A 264 3.97 -22.59 -35.33
CA ARG A 264 3.61 -21.47 -34.45
C ARG A 264 4.52 -20.26 -34.61
N ALA A 265 5.81 -20.47 -34.86
CA ALA A 265 6.77 -19.40 -35.12
C ALA A 265 6.43 -18.70 -36.44
N ILE A 266 6.16 -19.46 -37.51
CA ILE A 266 5.68 -18.94 -38.80
C ILE A 266 4.38 -18.18 -38.60
N GLY A 267 3.41 -18.74 -37.87
CA GLY A 267 2.17 -18.04 -37.55
C GLY A 267 2.40 -16.74 -36.79
N ALA A 268 3.32 -16.72 -35.82
CA ALA A 268 3.67 -15.50 -35.11
C ALA A 268 4.32 -14.44 -36.02
N LEU A 269 5.16 -14.87 -36.98
CA LEU A 269 5.75 -13.99 -37.99
C LEU A 269 4.68 -13.42 -38.94
N LEU A 270 3.68 -14.21 -39.30
CA LEU A 270 2.50 -13.79 -40.07
C LEU A 270 1.49 -12.97 -39.21
N GLY A 271 1.86 -12.57 -38.00
CA GLY A 271 1.04 -11.70 -37.15
C GLY A 271 -0.18 -12.38 -36.51
N PHE A 272 -0.24 -13.72 -36.49
CA PHE A 272 -1.28 -14.44 -35.74
C PHE A 272 -1.05 -14.30 -34.24
N ARG A 273 -1.89 -13.50 -33.57
CA ARG A 273 -1.89 -13.31 -32.12
C ARG A 273 -3.29 -13.42 -31.54
N ARG A 274 -3.36 -13.98 -30.32
CA ARG A 274 -4.58 -14.04 -29.51
C ARG A 274 -4.33 -13.30 -28.21
N GLU A 275 -5.05 -12.22 -28.01
CA GLU A 275 -5.00 -11.44 -26.79
C GLU A 275 -6.28 -11.71 -26.01
N ALA A 276 -6.19 -11.69 -24.69
CA ALA A 276 -7.37 -11.75 -23.87
C ALA A 276 -7.26 -10.79 -22.69
N GLU A 277 -8.41 -10.30 -22.29
CA GLU A 277 -8.62 -9.48 -21.11
C GLU A 277 -9.50 -10.30 -20.16
N LEU A 278 -9.04 -10.49 -18.93
CA LEU A 278 -9.87 -10.99 -17.84
C LEU A 278 -10.25 -9.79 -16.97
N ALA A 279 -11.55 -9.57 -16.81
CA ALA A 279 -12.11 -8.52 -15.95
C ALA A 279 -12.95 -9.16 -14.84
N LEU A 280 -12.83 -8.64 -13.61
CA LEU A 280 -13.64 -9.12 -12.49
C LEU A 280 -15.00 -8.39 -12.42
N GLY A 281 -15.96 -8.80 -13.25
CA GLY A 281 -17.31 -8.22 -13.32
C GLY A 281 -18.25 -8.70 -12.20
N ALA A 282 -19.44 -8.09 -12.06
CA ALA A 282 -20.38 -8.41 -10.97
C ALA A 282 -20.84 -9.88 -10.94
N ARG A 283 -20.90 -10.55 -12.11
CA ARG A 283 -21.35 -11.95 -12.25
C ARG A 283 -20.21 -12.97 -12.26
N GLY A 284 -18.95 -12.54 -12.12
CA GLY A 284 -17.78 -13.41 -12.17
C GLY A 284 -16.65 -12.85 -13.02
N ILE A 285 -15.80 -13.72 -13.55
CA ILE A 285 -14.70 -13.33 -14.43
C ILE A 285 -15.23 -13.22 -15.86
N GLU A 286 -15.18 -12.02 -16.44
CA GLU A 286 -15.46 -11.78 -17.84
C GLU A 286 -14.18 -11.96 -18.65
N LEU A 287 -14.18 -12.94 -19.55
CA LEU A 287 -13.10 -13.19 -20.51
C LEU A 287 -13.51 -12.58 -21.85
N ARG A 288 -12.70 -11.64 -22.33
CA ARG A 288 -12.78 -11.09 -23.69
C ARG A 288 -11.54 -11.52 -24.47
N GLU A 289 -11.70 -12.45 -25.40
CA GLU A 289 -10.63 -12.92 -26.30
C GLU A 289 -10.72 -12.20 -27.65
N GLU A 290 -9.63 -11.60 -28.09
CA GLU A 290 -9.49 -10.95 -29.39
C GLU A 290 -8.47 -11.71 -30.26
N ARG A 291 -8.85 -12.03 -31.49
CA ARG A 291 -7.99 -12.72 -32.45
C ARG A 291 -7.53 -11.74 -33.51
N PHE A 292 -6.22 -11.68 -33.73
CA PHE A 292 -5.62 -10.86 -34.77
C PHE A 292 -4.87 -11.70 -35.79
N VAL A 293 -4.94 -11.28 -37.05
CA VAL A 293 -4.20 -11.84 -38.19
C VAL A 293 -3.62 -10.65 -38.95
N LEU A 294 -2.30 -10.64 -39.19
CA LEU A 294 -1.61 -9.52 -39.85
C LEU A 294 -1.93 -8.15 -39.22
N GLY A 295 -2.02 -8.10 -37.89
CA GLY A 295 -2.34 -6.89 -37.13
C GLY A 295 -3.81 -6.47 -37.14
N ARG A 296 -4.67 -7.08 -37.96
CA ARG A 296 -6.11 -6.78 -38.03
C ARG A 296 -6.91 -7.70 -37.12
N LYS A 297 -7.93 -7.16 -36.45
CA LYS A 297 -8.84 -7.92 -35.59
C LYS A 297 -9.81 -8.73 -36.46
N VAL A 298 -9.76 -10.05 -36.35
CA VAL A 298 -10.57 -10.99 -37.14
C VAL A 298 -11.76 -11.51 -36.34
N GLY A 299 -11.69 -11.50 -35.01
CA GLY A 299 -12.82 -11.91 -34.18
C GLY A 299 -12.66 -11.52 -32.72
N GLU A 300 -13.79 -11.44 -32.04
CA GLU A 300 -13.90 -11.25 -30.60
C GLU A 300 -14.80 -12.35 -30.04
N THR A 301 -14.45 -12.92 -28.90
CA THR A 301 -15.28 -13.88 -28.18
C THR A 301 -15.36 -13.41 -26.73
N ARG A 302 -16.58 -13.25 -26.23
CA ARG A 302 -16.84 -12.93 -24.83
C ARG A 302 -17.42 -14.15 -24.12
N SER A 303 -16.94 -14.43 -22.94
CA SER A 303 -17.51 -15.47 -22.08
C SER A 303 -17.37 -15.07 -20.62
N THR A 304 -18.43 -15.28 -19.85
CA THR A 304 -18.42 -15.05 -18.41
C THR A 304 -18.27 -16.36 -17.66
N VAL A 305 -17.36 -16.40 -16.70
CA VAL A 305 -17.07 -17.55 -15.85
C VAL A 305 -17.58 -17.21 -14.45
N ALA A 306 -18.56 -17.97 -13.96
CA ALA A 306 -19.14 -17.76 -12.64
C ALA A 306 -18.10 -18.03 -11.54
N PRO A 307 -18.10 -17.29 -10.41
CA PRO A 307 -17.12 -17.46 -9.33
C PRO A 307 -17.05 -18.89 -8.80
N GLN A 308 -18.21 -19.54 -8.63
CA GLN A 308 -18.28 -20.93 -8.14
C GLN A 308 -17.63 -21.96 -9.08
N SER A 309 -17.41 -21.60 -10.35
CA SER A 309 -16.74 -22.49 -11.30
C SER A 309 -15.22 -22.38 -11.25
N ILE A 310 -14.65 -21.44 -10.49
CA ILE A 310 -13.20 -21.27 -10.39
C ILE A 310 -12.67 -22.24 -9.32
N LEU A 311 -11.90 -23.21 -9.76
CA LEU A 311 -11.28 -24.20 -8.87
C LEU A 311 -10.02 -23.61 -8.23
N GLU A 312 -9.15 -23.07 -9.09
CA GLU A 312 -7.82 -22.59 -8.74
C GLU A 312 -7.50 -21.34 -9.57
N ALA A 313 -6.81 -20.38 -8.96
CA ALA A 313 -6.25 -19.24 -9.67
C ALA A 313 -4.87 -18.94 -9.07
N GLY A 314 -3.86 -18.81 -9.93
CA GLY A 314 -2.50 -18.61 -9.50
C GLY A 314 -1.67 -17.90 -10.56
N ARG A 315 -0.47 -17.49 -10.18
CA ARG A 315 0.54 -17.00 -11.12
C ARG A 315 1.71 -17.95 -11.21
N GLU A 316 2.13 -18.25 -12.43
CA GLU A 316 3.34 -19.00 -12.72
C GLU A 316 4.43 -18.01 -13.17
N VAL A 317 5.54 -17.97 -12.44
CA VAL A 317 6.74 -17.26 -12.88
C VAL A 317 7.37 -18.09 -14.00
N ARG A 318 7.53 -17.49 -15.18
CA ARG A 318 7.88 -18.23 -16.38
C ARG A 318 9.34 -18.72 -16.29
N TYR A 319 9.49 -20.03 -16.20
CA TYR A 319 10.76 -20.75 -16.11
C TYR A 319 11.66 -20.35 -14.92
N PRO A 320 11.30 -20.74 -13.69
CA PRO A 320 12.15 -20.49 -12.54
C PRO A 320 13.52 -21.19 -12.67
N SER A 321 13.70 -22.13 -13.60
CA SER A 321 14.93 -22.89 -13.80
C SER A 321 15.53 -22.80 -15.21
N LEU A 322 15.00 -21.97 -16.11
CA LEU A 322 15.59 -21.88 -17.47
C LEU A 322 16.98 -21.27 -17.44
N HIS A 323 17.25 -20.32 -16.55
CA HIS A 323 18.60 -19.79 -16.35
C HIS A 323 19.55 -20.91 -15.92
N LEU A 324 19.14 -21.77 -14.97
CA LEU A 324 19.92 -22.94 -14.54
C LEU A 324 20.17 -23.91 -15.69
N LEU A 325 19.17 -24.17 -16.55
CA LEU A 325 19.34 -25.09 -17.68
C LEU A 325 20.25 -24.51 -18.76
N VAL A 326 20.05 -23.25 -19.16
CA VAL A 326 20.90 -22.60 -20.17
C VAL A 326 22.33 -22.48 -19.65
N GLY A 327 22.46 -22.17 -18.37
CA GLY A 327 23.70 -22.15 -17.62
C GLY A 327 24.44 -23.48 -17.63
N ALA A 328 23.76 -24.55 -17.20
CA ALA A 328 24.30 -25.90 -17.22
C ALA A 328 24.71 -26.36 -18.64
N ILE A 329 23.95 -25.99 -19.66
CA ILE A 329 24.30 -26.26 -21.06
C ILE A 329 25.56 -25.49 -21.46
N ALA A 330 25.63 -24.18 -21.19
CA ALA A 330 26.79 -23.35 -21.48
C ALA A 330 28.07 -23.86 -20.80
N LEU A 331 27.96 -24.24 -19.52
CA LEU A 331 29.04 -24.86 -18.76
C LEU A 331 29.46 -26.20 -19.37
N SER A 332 28.49 -27.07 -19.73
CA SER A 332 28.77 -28.37 -20.34
C SER A 332 29.50 -28.23 -21.67
N PHE A 333 29.09 -27.29 -22.52
CA PHE A 333 29.78 -26.97 -23.77
C PHE A 333 31.18 -26.42 -23.51
N GLY A 334 31.34 -25.48 -22.56
CA GLY A 334 32.65 -24.95 -22.19
C GLY A 334 33.62 -26.03 -21.69
N LEU A 335 33.15 -26.92 -20.82
CA LEU A 335 33.95 -28.04 -20.29
C LEU A 335 34.30 -29.06 -21.37
N LEU A 336 33.35 -29.42 -22.25
CA LEU A 336 33.59 -30.38 -23.33
C LEU A 336 34.61 -29.86 -24.33
N PHE A 337 34.37 -28.67 -24.89
CA PHE A 337 35.25 -28.10 -25.90
C PHE A 337 36.58 -27.62 -25.31
N GLY A 338 36.55 -26.96 -24.14
CA GLY A 338 37.75 -26.55 -23.43
C GLY A 338 38.62 -27.74 -23.01
N GLY A 339 38.01 -28.83 -22.54
CA GLY A 339 38.70 -30.06 -22.17
C GLY A 339 39.38 -30.75 -23.35
N LEU A 340 38.70 -30.84 -24.51
CA LEU A 340 39.28 -31.40 -25.73
C LEU A 340 40.52 -30.61 -26.18
N VAL A 341 40.40 -29.27 -26.28
CA VAL A 341 41.51 -28.39 -26.69
C VAL A 341 42.66 -28.42 -25.68
N LEU A 342 42.35 -28.42 -24.39
CA LEU A 342 43.35 -28.49 -23.32
C LEU A 342 44.12 -29.82 -23.35
N PHE A 343 43.42 -30.93 -23.60
CA PHE A 343 44.04 -32.25 -23.72
C PHE A 343 44.99 -32.34 -24.92
N ASP A 344 44.56 -31.82 -26.09
CA ASP A 344 45.41 -31.77 -27.28
C ASP A 344 46.62 -30.85 -27.08
N GLY A 345 46.44 -29.70 -26.40
CA GLY A 345 47.55 -28.81 -26.03
C GLY A 345 48.56 -29.47 -25.09
N ALA A 346 48.08 -30.20 -24.08
CA ALA A 346 48.95 -30.93 -23.15
C ALA A 346 49.71 -32.06 -23.85
N ARG A 347 49.07 -32.77 -24.78
CA ARG A 347 49.69 -33.84 -25.57
C ARG A 347 50.75 -33.33 -26.55
N SER A 348 50.51 -32.15 -27.15
CA SER A 348 51.43 -31.52 -28.11
C SER A 348 52.56 -30.71 -27.45
N GLY A 349 52.42 -30.38 -26.16
CA GLY A 349 53.34 -29.48 -25.44
C GLY A 349 53.17 -28.01 -25.82
N GLU A 350 52.09 -27.64 -26.51
CA GLU A 350 51.86 -26.28 -26.98
C GLU A 350 51.08 -25.46 -25.93
N LEU A 351 51.79 -24.52 -25.29
CA LEU A 351 51.22 -23.66 -24.24
C LEU A 351 50.01 -22.83 -24.72
N THR A 352 50.02 -22.39 -25.98
CA THR A 352 48.95 -21.58 -26.56
C THR A 352 47.63 -22.34 -26.60
N LEU A 353 47.65 -23.62 -27.00
CA LEU A 353 46.46 -24.49 -27.01
C LEU A 353 45.98 -24.76 -25.59
N MET A 354 46.89 -24.95 -24.64
CA MET A 354 46.51 -25.13 -23.24
C MET A 354 45.79 -23.90 -22.66
N LEU A 355 46.31 -22.70 -22.92
CA LEU A 355 45.67 -21.46 -22.47
C LEU A 355 44.32 -21.22 -23.15
N ALA A 356 44.19 -21.54 -24.45
CA ALA A 356 42.94 -21.43 -25.18
C ALA A 356 41.86 -22.40 -24.63
N GLY A 357 42.24 -23.65 -24.34
CA GLY A 357 41.34 -24.64 -23.74
C GLY A 357 40.87 -24.23 -22.34
N ALA A 358 41.78 -23.73 -21.50
CA ALA A 358 41.45 -23.20 -20.18
C ALA A 358 40.51 -21.98 -20.26
N ALA A 359 40.77 -21.05 -21.19
CA ALA A 359 39.92 -19.89 -21.41
C ALA A 359 38.50 -20.27 -21.89
N LEU A 360 38.36 -21.28 -22.75
CA LEU A 360 37.06 -21.80 -23.20
C LEU A 360 36.26 -22.43 -22.04
N ALA A 361 36.92 -23.23 -21.19
CA ALA A 361 36.28 -23.84 -20.02
C ALA A 361 35.80 -22.77 -19.03
N LEU A 362 36.66 -21.79 -18.70
CA LEU A 362 36.31 -20.67 -17.83
C LEU A 362 35.24 -19.76 -18.45
N GLY A 363 35.28 -19.57 -19.77
CA GLY A 363 34.28 -18.80 -20.51
C GLY A 363 32.88 -19.41 -20.43
N GLY A 364 32.77 -20.74 -20.49
CA GLY A 364 31.50 -21.45 -20.30
C GLY A 364 30.90 -21.22 -18.91
N ALA A 365 31.73 -21.28 -17.85
CA ALA A 365 31.32 -20.99 -16.48
C ALA A 365 30.96 -19.50 -16.27
N GLY A 366 31.73 -18.59 -16.89
CA GLY A 366 31.45 -17.16 -16.84
C GLY A 366 30.14 -16.80 -17.54
N LEU A 367 29.84 -17.44 -18.68
CA LEU A 367 28.58 -17.25 -19.40
C LEU A 367 27.37 -17.79 -18.61
N ASP A 368 27.53 -18.94 -17.96
CA ASP A 368 26.52 -19.49 -17.03
C ASP A 368 26.16 -18.48 -15.93
N LEU A 369 27.18 -17.99 -15.21
CA LEU A 369 27.01 -17.02 -14.13
C LEU A 369 26.45 -15.67 -14.64
N ALA A 370 26.89 -15.20 -15.81
CA ALA A 370 26.37 -13.99 -16.43
C ALA A 370 24.89 -14.13 -16.80
N LEU A 371 24.47 -15.28 -17.30
CA LEU A 371 23.07 -15.54 -17.63
C LEU A 371 22.21 -15.68 -16.38
N ASP A 372 22.74 -16.26 -15.31
CA ASP A 372 22.04 -16.33 -14.02
C ASP A 372 21.79 -14.94 -13.41
N VAL A 373 22.76 -14.03 -13.54
CA VAL A 373 22.67 -12.66 -12.98
C VAL A 373 21.90 -11.68 -13.89
N LEU A 374 22.05 -11.77 -15.22
CA LEU A 374 21.49 -10.80 -16.17
C LEU A 374 20.07 -11.14 -16.67
N VAL A 375 19.73 -12.42 -16.81
CA VAL A 375 18.41 -12.85 -17.32
C VAL A 375 17.24 -12.56 -16.35
N PRO A 376 17.42 -12.52 -15.01
CA PRO A 376 16.38 -12.03 -14.11
C PRO A 376 15.92 -10.59 -14.41
N GLY A 377 16.64 -9.82 -15.25
CA GLY A 377 16.31 -8.45 -15.62
C GLY A 377 15.00 -8.26 -16.41
N ARG A 378 14.37 -9.32 -16.95
CA ARG A 378 12.99 -9.23 -17.51
C ARG A 378 11.90 -9.50 -16.46
N ARG A 379 12.17 -9.09 -15.21
CA ARG A 379 11.22 -9.02 -14.09
C ARG A 379 10.03 -8.14 -14.46
N GLY A 380 8.85 -8.55 -14.00
CA GLY A 380 7.63 -7.74 -14.09
C GLY A 380 6.55 -8.29 -15.02
N ARG A 381 6.76 -9.41 -15.73
CA ARG A 381 5.67 -10.10 -16.44
C ARG A 381 5.53 -11.56 -16.01
N VAL A 382 4.32 -11.96 -15.65
CA VAL A 382 3.97 -13.31 -15.21
C VAL A 382 2.98 -13.97 -16.16
N THR A 383 2.72 -15.25 -15.90
CA THR A 383 1.58 -15.96 -16.48
C THR A 383 0.54 -16.15 -15.39
N VAL A 384 -0.71 -15.77 -15.65
CA VAL A 384 -1.84 -16.02 -14.75
C VAL A 384 -2.60 -17.22 -15.29
N ASP A 385 -2.79 -18.22 -14.44
CA ASP A 385 -3.57 -19.43 -14.71
C ASP A 385 -4.85 -19.38 -13.87
N VAL A 386 -6.01 -19.58 -14.52
CA VAL A 386 -7.32 -19.69 -13.88
C VAL A 386 -7.95 -21.00 -14.33
N ALA A 387 -8.01 -21.97 -13.42
CA ALA A 387 -8.62 -23.27 -13.65
C ALA A 387 -10.12 -23.21 -13.37
N VAL A 388 -10.92 -23.60 -14.36
CA VAL A 388 -12.38 -23.59 -14.31
C VAL A 388 -12.92 -25.03 -14.29
N HIS A 389 -14.03 -25.24 -13.58
CA HIS A 389 -14.79 -26.47 -13.53
C HIS A 389 -15.08 -26.98 -14.96
N ARG A 390 -14.91 -28.28 -15.20
CA ARG A 390 -14.82 -28.97 -16.53
C ARG A 390 -13.44 -28.97 -17.21
N GLY A 391 -12.37 -28.72 -16.46
CA GLY A 391 -10.99 -28.92 -16.95
C GLY A 391 -10.51 -27.86 -17.96
N ARG A 392 -11.24 -26.75 -18.11
CA ARG A 392 -10.81 -25.62 -18.94
C ARG A 392 -9.88 -24.75 -18.11
N VAL A 393 -8.62 -24.67 -18.53
CA VAL A 393 -7.62 -23.76 -17.93
C VAL A 393 -7.48 -22.53 -18.82
N LEU A 394 -7.76 -21.36 -18.26
CA LEU A 394 -7.53 -20.07 -18.90
C LEU A 394 -6.15 -19.57 -18.50
N ARG A 395 -5.26 -19.41 -19.47
CA ARG A 395 -3.88 -19.01 -19.22
C ARG A 395 -3.54 -17.73 -19.98
N LEU A 396 -3.25 -16.68 -19.23
CA LEU A 396 -2.82 -15.37 -19.74
C LEU A 396 -1.33 -15.18 -19.49
N GLY A 397 -0.53 -15.17 -20.55
CA GLY A 397 0.89 -14.84 -20.47
C GLY A 397 1.16 -13.34 -20.66
N ARG A 398 2.34 -12.90 -20.20
CA ARG A 398 2.85 -11.52 -20.34
C ARG A 398 2.05 -10.46 -19.56
N VAL A 399 1.36 -10.87 -18.50
CA VAL A 399 0.60 -9.97 -17.61
C VAL A 399 1.59 -9.26 -16.67
N PRO A 400 1.52 -7.93 -16.50
CA PRO A 400 2.32 -7.23 -15.50
C PRO A 400 2.16 -7.83 -14.10
N LEU A 401 3.25 -7.95 -13.34
CA LEU A 401 3.23 -8.63 -12.03
C LEU A 401 2.28 -7.95 -11.05
N ASP A 402 2.30 -6.63 -11.01
CA ASP A 402 1.44 -5.80 -10.15
C ASP A 402 -0.04 -5.94 -10.52
N GLU A 403 -0.37 -5.98 -11.82
CA GLU A 403 -1.73 -6.21 -12.29
C GLU A 403 -2.21 -7.63 -11.95
N ALA A 404 -1.34 -8.64 -12.10
CA ALA A 404 -1.63 -10.02 -11.75
C ALA A 404 -1.90 -10.19 -10.24
N ASP A 405 -1.04 -9.62 -9.38
CA ASP A 405 -1.22 -9.70 -7.93
C ASP A 405 -2.49 -8.96 -7.48
N ARG A 406 -2.78 -7.79 -8.09
CA ARG A 406 -4.04 -7.06 -7.87
C ARG A 406 -5.27 -7.88 -8.25
N PHE A 407 -5.22 -8.55 -9.41
CA PHE A 407 -6.30 -9.41 -9.89
C PHE A 407 -6.54 -10.61 -9.00
N LEU A 408 -5.47 -11.32 -8.63
CA LEU A 408 -5.55 -12.50 -7.76
C LEU A 408 -6.01 -12.13 -6.34
N GLY A 409 -5.58 -10.97 -5.82
CA GLY A 409 -6.07 -10.43 -4.55
C GLY A 409 -7.57 -10.14 -4.61
N ALA A 410 -8.03 -9.39 -5.61
CA ALA A 410 -9.45 -9.09 -5.79
C ALA A 410 -10.30 -10.35 -5.99
N LEU A 411 -9.76 -11.36 -6.67
CA LEU A 411 -10.43 -12.64 -6.85
C LEU A 411 -10.56 -13.44 -5.53
N ARG A 412 -9.51 -13.42 -4.69
CA ARG A 412 -9.52 -14.05 -3.37
C ARG A 412 -10.55 -13.41 -2.45
N ASP A 413 -10.58 -12.08 -2.42
CA ASP A 413 -11.46 -11.33 -1.52
C ASP A 413 -12.94 -11.49 -1.87
N ARG A 414 -13.28 -11.86 -3.12
CA ARG A 414 -14.65 -12.20 -3.52
C ARG A 414 -15.07 -13.64 -3.24
N ARG A 415 -14.11 -14.52 -2.90
CA ARG A 415 -14.37 -15.94 -2.60
C ARG A 415 -14.50 -16.18 -1.10
N ALA A 416 -13.85 -15.35 -0.29
CA ALA A 416 -14.09 -15.27 1.16
C ALA A 416 -15.48 -14.67 1.42
#